data_AF-A0A536MDY4-F1
#
_entry.id   AF-A0A536MDY4-F1
#
_cell.length_a   1.000
_cell.length_b   1.000
_cell.length_c   1.000
_cell.angle_alpha   90.00
_cell.angle_beta   90.00
_cell.angle_gamma   90.00
#
_symmetry.space_group_name_H-M   'P 1'
#
loop_
_entity.id
_entity.type
_entity.pdbx_description
1 polymer ?
#
loop_
_entity_poly.entity_id
_entity_poly.type
_entity_poly.pdbx_seq_one_letter_code
_entity_poly.pdbx_strand_id
1 'polypeptide(L)'
;MGHEDKLEQSSHGRRSRESGCFTSPPSGEVGGEVAGRRQTLRIPDTAFEVLGSGRLAHIVTLNPDGSPQMSCVWVGVDDGEIVLASLPRNRKVRNIERDPRVILSIETGRKGRNG
;
A
#
# COMPACT_ATOMS: atom_id res chain seq x y z
N MET A 1 18.24 32.61 -10.64
CA MET A 1 19.56 32.65 -11.29
C MET A 1 20.08 31.22 -11.26
N GLY A 2 19.69 30.35 -12.18
CA GLY A 2 19.81 30.45 -13.62
C GLY A 2 20.86 29.42 -14.02
N HIS A 3 20.44 28.28 -14.53
CA HIS A 3 20.97 27.61 -15.74
C HIS A 3 20.31 26.24 -15.89
N GLU A 4 19.39 26.21 -16.83
CA GLU A 4 18.94 25.03 -17.58
C GLU A 4 20.11 24.51 -18.45
N ASP A 5 19.98 23.25 -18.90
CA ASP A 5 20.54 22.63 -20.12
C ASP A 5 21.19 21.26 -19.83
N LYS A 6 21.05 20.22 -20.64
CA LYS A 6 20.08 19.77 -21.64
C LYS A 6 20.60 18.39 -22.11
N LEU A 7 19.70 17.46 -22.43
CA LEU A 7 19.88 16.30 -23.33
C LEU A 7 20.88 15.20 -22.86
N GLU A 8 20.65 13.91 -23.11
CA GLU A 8 20.18 13.37 -24.38
C GLU A 8 19.42 12.04 -24.23
N GLN A 9 18.42 11.91 -25.08
CA GLN A 9 17.60 10.73 -25.28
C GLN A 9 18.37 9.71 -26.12
N SER A 10 18.25 8.43 -25.81
CA SER A 10 18.47 7.37 -26.79
C SER A 10 17.25 6.47 -26.81
N SER A 11 16.33 6.80 -27.71
CA SER A 11 15.37 5.85 -28.27
C SER A 11 16.13 4.92 -29.21
N HIS A 12 15.85 3.62 -29.20
CA HIS A 12 15.65 2.76 -30.39
C HIS A 12 15.11 1.41 -29.90
N GLY A 13 13.90 1.02 -30.33
CA GLY A 13 13.40 -0.34 -30.12
C GLY A 13 11.92 -0.50 -29.79
N ARG A 14 11.05 0.13 -30.60
CA ARG A 14 9.59 -0.01 -30.61
C ARG A 14 9.13 -1.49 -30.57
N ARG A 15 8.34 -1.88 -29.57
CA ARG A 15 7.35 -2.97 -29.71
C ARG A 15 6.13 -2.76 -28.79
N SER A 16 4.98 -2.70 -29.47
CA SER A 16 3.59 -2.78 -29.07
C SER A 16 3.11 -2.12 -27.77
N ARG A 17 2.30 -1.08 -27.97
CA ARG A 17 1.26 -0.63 -27.03
C ARG A 17 0.18 -1.71 -26.98
N GLU A 18 -0.05 -2.29 -25.81
CA GLU A 18 -1.39 -2.74 -25.41
C GLU A 18 -1.67 -2.18 -24.01
N SER A 19 -2.38 -1.06 -24.03
CA SER A 19 -3.15 -0.57 -22.89
C SER A 19 -4.27 -1.59 -22.61
N GLY A 20 -3.94 -2.59 -21.81
CA GLY A 20 -4.92 -3.52 -21.25
C GLY A 20 -5.64 -2.85 -20.09
N CYS A 21 -6.87 -2.42 -20.36
CA CYS A 21 -7.84 -1.91 -19.41
C CYS A 21 -7.85 -2.76 -18.11
N PHE A 22 -7.66 -2.10 -16.96
CA PHE A 22 -7.90 -2.68 -15.65
C PHE A 22 -9.42 -2.93 -15.54
N THR A 23 -9.85 -4.16 -15.84
CA THR A 23 -11.28 -4.53 -15.86
C THR A 23 -11.78 -4.83 -14.45
N SER A 24 -12.84 -4.14 -14.04
CA SER A 24 -13.56 -4.31 -12.77
C SER A 24 -14.26 -5.68 -12.66
N PRO A 25 -14.32 -6.31 -11.47
CA PRO A 25 -15.29 -7.37 -11.19
C PRO A 25 -16.61 -6.82 -10.60
N PRO A 26 -17.71 -7.58 -10.70
CA PRO A 26 -19.07 -7.11 -10.50
C PRO A 26 -19.53 -7.13 -9.03
N SER A 27 -20.57 -6.34 -8.79
CA SER A 27 -21.26 -6.15 -7.52
C SER A 27 -21.90 -7.44 -6.98
N GLY A 28 -21.63 -7.77 -5.73
CA GLY A 28 -22.30 -8.82 -4.96
C GLY A 28 -22.35 -8.45 -3.48
N GLU A 29 -23.53 -8.59 -2.88
CA GLU A 29 -23.87 -8.18 -1.51
C GLU A 29 -23.13 -8.99 -0.43
N VAL A 30 -22.75 -8.35 0.67
CA VAL A 30 -22.34 -9.04 1.90
C VAL A 30 -22.83 -8.31 3.14
N GLY A 31 -23.91 -8.85 3.73
CA GLY A 31 -24.29 -8.62 5.11
C GLY A 31 -23.72 -9.73 6.01
N GLY A 32 -23.49 -9.43 7.28
CA GLY A 32 -23.16 -10.44 8.29
C GLY A 32 -22.40 -9.93 9.51
N GLU A 33 -23.10 -9.95 10.63
CA GLU A 33 -22.65 -9.73 12.02
C GLU A 33 -21.40 -10.53 12.42
N VAL A 34 -20.53 -9.97 13.27
CA VAL A 34 -19.34 -10.68 13.76
C VAL A 34 -19.28 -10.69 15.29
N ALA A 35 -19.73 -11.80 15.88
CA ALA A 35 -19.45 -12.19 17.26
C ALA A 35 -18.05 -12.84 17.36
N GLY A 36 -17.30 -12.45 18.39
CA GLY A 36 -15.87 -12.76 18.56
C GLY A 36 -15.53 -14.25 18.68
N ARG A 37 -14.83 -14.76 17.67
CA ARG A 37 -13.89 -15.89 17.78
C ARG A 37 -12.51 -15.37 17.41
N ARG A 38 -11.48 -15.83 18.12
CA ARG A 38 -10.07 -15.63 17.73
C ARG A 38 -9.78 -16.51 16.50
N GLN A 39 -10.31 -16.09 15.35
CA GLN A 39 -10.00 -16.70 14.07
C GLN A 39 -8.57 -16.31 13.71
N THR A 40 -7.83 -17.21 13.09
CA THR A 40 -6.66 -16.87 12.29
C THR A 40 -7.13 -15.80 11.32
N LEU A 41 -6.79 -14.54 11.60
CA LEU A 41 -7.43 -13.39 10.96
C LEU A 41 -6.95 -13.34 9.52
N ARG A 42 -7.68 -14.00 8.62
CA ARG A 42 -7.50 -13.84 7.19
C ARG A 42 -7.97 -12.44 6.86
N ILE A 43 -7.07 -11.66 6.27
CA ILE A 43 -7.42 -10.36 5.71
C ILE A 43 -8.48 -10.63 4.64
N PRO A 44 -9.65 -9.96 4.69
CA PRO A 44 -10.72 -10.20 3.73
C PRO A 44 -10.29 -9.73 2.33
N ASP A 45 -10.84 -10.36 1.29
CA ASP A 45 -10.52 -10.02 -0.11
C ASP A 45 -10.78 -8.55 -0.42
N THR A 46 -11.83 -7.97 0.16
CA THR A 46 -12.14 -6.53 0.04
C THR A 46 -11.05 -5.61 0.60
N ALA A 47 -10.26 -6.07 1.56
CA ALA A 47 -9.09 -5.33 2.02
C ALA A 47 -7.92 -5.47 1.06
N PHE A 48 -7.74 -6.65 0.43
CA PHE A 48 -6.74 -6.83 -0.64
C PHE A 48 -7.04 -5.97 -1.87
N GLU A 49 -8.32 -5.73 -2.20
CA GLU A 49 -8.71 -4.78 -3.26
C GLU A 49 -8.23 -3.36 -2.96
N VAL A 50 -8.36 -2.91 -1.71
CA VAL A 50 -7.87 -1.59 -1.29
C VAL A 50 -6.34 -1.55 -1.33
N LEU A 51 -5.67 -2.58 -0.82
CA LEU A 51 -4.21 -2.69 -0.82
C LEU A 51 -3.63 -2.69 -2.25
N GLY A 52 -4.29 -3.36 -3.19
CA GLY A 52 -3.90 -3.41 -4.60
C GLY A 52 -4.21 -2.15 -5.41
N SER A 53 -4.92 -1.18 -4.83
CA SER A 53 -5.38 0.01 -5.57
C SER A 53 -4.32 1.11 -5.78
N GLY A 54 -3.09 0.92 -5.29
CA GLY A 54 -2.00 1.89 -5.43
C GLY A 54 -2.13 3.13 -4.53
N ARG A 55 -2.95 3.07 -3.48
CA ARG A 55 -3.13 4.17 -2.52
C ARG A 55 -1.93 4.33 -1.59
N LEU A 56 -1.72 5.56 -1.11
CA LEU A 56 -0.79 5.85 -0.02
C LEU A 56 -1.37 5.33 1.30
N ALA A 57 -0.54 4.64 2.07
CA ALA A 57 -0.85 4.24 3.44
C ALA A 57 -0.02 5.04 4.43
N HIS A 58 -0.57 5.25 5.62
CA HIS A 58 0.18 5.65 6.79
C HIS A 58 0.75 4.40 7.45
N ILE A 59 2.07 4.37 7.66
CA ILE A 59 2.73 3.34 8.45
C ILE A 59 3.28 3.96 9.73
N VAL A 60 3.01 3.29 10.85
CA VAL A 60 3.61 3.60 12.15
C VAL A 60 4.54 2.46 12.56
N THR A 61 5.76 2.82 12.91
CA THR A 61 6.79 1.93 13.48
C THR A 61 7.20 2.44 14.85
N LEU A 62 7.91 1.63 15.63
CA LEU A 62 8.43 2.04 16.94
C LEU A 62 9.89 2.49 16.81
N ASN A 63 10.27 3.59 17.46
CA ASN A 63 11.66 3.99 17.66
C ASN A 63 12.32 3.17 18.79
N PRO A 64 13.66 3.24 18.96
CA PRO A 64 14.36 2.46 20.00
C PRO A 64 13.85 2.70 21.42
N ASP A 65 13.35 3.90 21.70
CA ASP A 65 12.75 4.31 22.97
C ASP A 65 11.25 3.94 23.07
N GLY A 66 10.69 3.27 22.06
CA GLY A 66 9.28 2.92 21.98
C GLY A 66 8.36 4.03 21.46
N SER A 67 8.87 5.24 21.18
CA SER A 67 8.06 6.31 20.61
C SER A 67 7.57 5.98 19.19
N PRO A 68 6.35 6.40 18.79
CA PRO A 68 5.85 6.13 17.46
C PRO A 68 6.56 7.01 16.41
N GLN A 69 6.90 6.39 15.27
CA GLN A 69 7.39 7.06 14.07
C GLN A 69 6.40 6.82 12.94
N MET A 70 5.87 7.89 12.35
CA MET A 70 4.91 7.82 11.25
C MET A 70 5.56 8.26 9.93
N SER A 71 5.21 7.58 8.84
CA SER A 71 5.52 8.02 7.48
C SER A 71 4.48 7.50 6.49
N CYS A 72 4.49 7.99 5.25
CA CYS A 72 3.64 7.46 4.18
C CYS A 72 4.41 6.48 3.27
N VAL A 73 3.71 5.47 2.76
CA VAL A 73 4.25 4.41 1.89
C VAL A 73 3.26 4.06 0.78
N TRP A 74 3.78 3.70 -0.39
CA TRP A 74 2.98 2.93 -1.34
C TRP A 74 2.94 1.48 -0.87
N VAL A 75 1.76 0.88 -0.99
CA VAL A 75 1.48 -0.49 -0.58
C VAL A 75 1.01 -1.28 -1.80
N GLY A 76 1.35 -2.56 -1.82
CA GLY A 76 0.84 -3.52 -2.80
C GLY A 76 0.62 -4.88 -2.15
N VAL A 77 0.24 -5.84 -2.99
CA VAL A 77 0.04 -7.24 -2.62
C VAL A 77 0.89 -8.09 -3.56
N ASP A 78 1.66 -9.02 -3.02
CA ASP A 78 2.46 -9.99 -3.77
C ASP A 78 2.30 -11.36 -3.12
N ASP A 79 1.87 -12.36 -3.89
CA ASP A 79 1.57 -13.73 -3.41
C ASP A 79 0.72 -13.80 -2.11
N GLY A 80 -0.25 -12.89 -1.97
CA GLY A 80 -1.10 -12.81 -0.77
C GLY A 80 -0.48 -12.10 0.43
N GLU A 81 0.75 -11.62 0.31
CA GLU A 81 1.47 -10.86 1.32
C GLU A 81 1.42 -9.35 1.04
N ILE A 82 1.44 -8.55 2.09
CA ILE A 82 1.48 -7.08 1.97
C ILE A 82 2.93 -6.65 1.73
N VAL A 83 3.16 -5.91 0.64
CA VAL A 83 4.47 -5.35 0.31
C VAL A 83 4.46 -3.83 0.39
N LEU A 84 5.58 -3.25 0.82
CA LEU A 84 5.75 -1.80 1.00
C LEU A 84 6.92 -1.30 0.18
N ALA A 85 6.72 -0.19 -0.54
CA ALA A 85 7.83 0.48 -1.21
C ALA A 85 8.67 1.27 -0.19
N SER A 86 9.99 1.01 -0.16
CA SER A 86 10.93 1.82 0.62
C SER A 86 12.26 1.99 -0.08
N LEU A 87 12.83 3.18 0.05
CA LEU A 87 14.25 3.40 -0.21
C LEU A 87 15.11 2.69 0.85
N PRO A 88 16.30 2.20 0.49
CA PRO A 88 17.26 1.63 1.45
C PRO A 88 17.60 2.63 2.56
N ARG A 89 17.89 2.14 3.78
CA ARG A 89 18.34 2.92 4.97
C ARG A 89 17.32 3.88 5.60
N ASN A 90 16.07 3.88 5.14
CA ASN A 90 14.99 4.64 5.77
C ASN A 90 14.80 4.26 7.25
N ARG A 91 14.39 5.22 8.09
CA ARG A 91 14.17 5.03 9.53
C ARG A 91 13.20 3.88 9.82
N LYS A 92 12.09 3.80 9.06
CA LYS A 92 11.08 2.75 9.19
C LYS A 92 11.63 1.33 8.97
N VAL A 93 12.55 1.15 8.01
CA VAL A 93 13.19 -0.14 7.74
C VAL A 93 14.01 -0.58 8.95
N ARG A 94 14.88 0.30 9.46
CA ARG A 94 15.66 0.04 10.68
C ARG A 94 14.80 -0.19 11.92
N ASN A 95 13.62 0.43 11.98
CA ASN A 95 12.67 0.22 13.06
C ASN A 95 12.02 -1.16 12.96
N ILE A 96 11.58 -1.57 11.77
CA ILE A 96 10.94 -2.87 11.51
C ILE A 96 11.93 -4.03 11.72
N GLU A 97 13.19 -3.89 11.29
CA GLU A 97 14.25 -4.88 11.52
C GLU A 97 14.49 -5.12 13.02
N ARG A 98 14.32 -4.10 13.85
CA ARG A 98 14.49 -4.17 15.31
C ARG A 98 13.22 -4.66 16.02
N ASP A 99 12.06 -4.15 15.61
CA ASP A 99 10.75 -4.47 16.17
C ASP A 99 9.72 -4.56 15.03
N PRO A 100 9.25 -5.76 14.68
CA PRO A 100 8.39 -5.97 13.51
C PRO A 100 6.94 -5.52 13.73
N ARG A 101 6.59 -4.99 14.91
CA ARG A 101 5.24 -4.49 15.18
C ARG A 101 5.00 -3.20 14.41
N VAL A 102 4.02 -3.23 13.52
CA VAL A 102 3.63 -2.10 12.68
C VAL A 102 2.13 -1.87 12.72
N ILE A 103 1.73 -0.61 12.51
CA ILE A 103 0.35 -0.26 12.19
C ILE A 103 0.33 0.27 10.76
N LEU A 104 -0.59 -0.26 9.96
CA LEU A 104 -0.87 0.22 8.62
C LEU A 104 -2.31 0.76 8.58
N SER A 105 -2.47 2.00 8.12
CA SER A 105 -3.78 2.63 7.94
C SER A 105 -3.91 3.17 6.53
N ILE A 106 -4.99 2.79 5.85
CA ILE A 106 -5.29 3.19 4.47
C ILE A 106 -6.69 3.78 4.47
N GLU A 107 -6.82 4.95 3.86
CA GLU A 107 -8.12 5.56 3.62
C GLU A 107 -8.77 4.90 2.40
N THR A 108 -10.00 4.46 2.57
CA THR A 108 -10.80 3.93 1.47
C THR A 108 -11.65 5.07 0.91
N GLY A 109 -11.74 5.19 -0.42
CA GLY A 109 -12.65 6.15 -1.05
C GLY A 109 -14.15 5.79 -0.88
N ARG A 110 -14.45 4.67 -0.20
CA ARG A 110 -15.82 4.26 0.10
C ARG A 110 -16.31 5.05 1.30
N LYS A 111 -17.31 5.89 1.05
CA LYS A 111 -18.01 6.62 2.11
C LYS A 111 -18.79 5.63 2.98
N GLY A 112 -18.74 5.83 4.29
CA GLY A 112 -19.57 5.07 5.22
C GLY A 112 -21.05 5.36 4.96
N ARG A 113 -21.93 4.49 5.45
CA ARG A 113 -23.39 4.65 5.28
C ARG A 113 -23.94 5.97 5.85
N ASN A 114 -23.15 6.68 6.66
CA ASN A 114 -23.53 7.92 7.34
C ASN A 114 -22.90 9.18 6.72
N GLY A 115 -22.29 9.06 5.54
CA GLY A 115 -21.69 10.18 4.83
C GLY A 115 -20.31 10.54 5.37
#